data_AF-A0A3R7FMZ1-F1
#
_entry.id   AF-A0A3R7FMZ1-F1
#
_cell.length_a   1.000
_cell.length_b   1.000
_cell.length_c   1.000
_cell.angle_alpha   90.00
_cell.angle_beta   90.00
_cell.angle_gamma   90.00
#
_symmetry.space_group_name_H-M   'P 1'
#
loop_
_entity.id
_entity.type
_entity.pdbx_description
1 polymer ?
#
loop_
_entity_poly.entity_id
_entity_poly.type
_entity_poly.pdbx_seq_one_letter_code
_entity_poly.pdbx_strand_id
1 'polypeptide(L)' 'MSFYCRVCIVLLVEVINRAIEEAKGKFVSDNISNSDRKAKAKLVKSIIHDFALKLDIDLKAKK' A
#
# COMPACT_ATOMS: atom_id res chain seq x y z
N MET A 1 5.00 -14.24 -8.02
CA MET A 1 5.47 -12.82 -8.08
C MET A 1 5.36 -12.18 -6.71
N SER A 2 6.23 -11.23 -6.39
CA SER A 2 6.09 -10.45 -5.15
C SER A 2 4.82 -9.58 -5.18
N PHE A 3 4.31 -9.20 -4.01
CA PHE A 3 3.13 -8.32 -3.89
C PHE A 3 3.31 -7.03 -4.71
N TYR A 4 4.45 -6.36 -4.57
CA TYR A 4 4.70 -5.07 -5.23
C TYR A 4 4.85 -5.20 -6.74
N CYS A 5 5.39 -6.31 -7.25
CA CYS A 5 5.40 -6.55 -8.70
C CYS A 5 3.98 -6.63 -9.25
N ARG A 6 3.05 -7.26 -8.54
CA ARG A 6 1.66 -7.35 -8.97
C ARG A 6 0.95 -6.01 -8.92
N VAL A 7 1.18 -5.23 -7.86
CA VAL A 7 0.69 -3.86 -7.72
C VAL A 7 1.06 -3.03 -8.95
N CYS A 8 2.33 -3.06 -9.38
CA CYS A 8 2.79 -2.31 -10.54
C CYS A 8 2.19 -2.78 -11.88
N ILE A 9 1.70 -4.02 -11.97
CA ILE A 9 1.07 -4.55 -13.20
C ILE A 9 -0.38 -4.05 -13.31
N VAL A 10 -1.09 -3.94 -12.19
CA VAL A 10 -2.55 -3.74 -12.20
C VAL A 10 -3.00 -2.35 -11.76
N LEU A 11 -2.18 -1.61 -11.03
CA LEU A 11 -2.52 -0.26 -10.58
C LEU A 11 -1.80 0.81 -11.41
N LEU A 12 -2.53 1.86 -11.73
CA LEU A 12 -1.98 3.08 -12.29
C LEU A 12 -1.06 3.78 -11.28
N VAL A 13 -0.03 4.46 -11.79
CA VAL A 13 0.97 5.15 -10.95
C VAL A 13 0.33 6.21 -10.05
N GLU A 14 -0.73 6.87 -10.51
CA GLU A 14 -1.47 7.88 -9.74
C GLU A 14 -2.14 7.26 -8.52
N VAL A 15 -2.67 6.03 -8.65
CA VAL A 15 -3.30 5.31 -7.54
C VAL A 15 -2.24 4.92 -6.50
N ILE A 16 -1.09 4.44 -6.95
CA ILE A 16 0.04 4.09 -6.08
C ILE A 16 0.54 5.34 -5.33
N ASN A 17 0.71 6.46 -6.02
CA ASN A 17 1.15 7.71 -5.42
C ASN A 17 0.16 8.21 -4.36
N ARG A 18 -1.16 8.16 -4.63
CA ARG A 18 -2.19 8.51 -3.65
C ARG A 18 -2.14 7.62 -2.41
N ALA A 19 -1.96 6.31 -2.58
CA ALA A 19 -1.82 5.37 -1.47
C ALA A 19 -0.56 5.67 -0.62
N ILE A 20 0.54 6.08 -1.25
CA ILE A 20 1.77 6.48 -0.55
C ILE A 20 1.56 7.79 0.25
N GLU A 21 0.89 8.78 -0.32
CA GLU A 21 0.60 10.03 0.40
C GLU A 21 -0.34 9.80 1.59
N GLU A 22 -1.36 8.94 1.44
CA GLU A 22 -2.20 8.54 2.58
C GLU A 22 -1.39 7.81 3.66
N ALA A 23 -0.46 6.94 3.26
CA ALA A 23 0.43 6.26 4.21
C ALA A 23 1.32 7.22 4.99
N LYS A 24 1.88 8.24 4.31
CA LYS A 24 2.69 9.28 4.96
C LYS A 24 1.89 10.05 6.01
N GLY A 25 0.64 10.40 5.70
CA GLY A 25 -0.26 11.03 6.67
C GLY A 25 -0.50 10.14 7.88
N LYS A 26 -0.74 8.84 7.65
CA LYS A 26 -0.98 7.88 8.74
C LYS A 26 0.25 7.56 9.59
N PHE A 27 1.46 7.66 9.04
CA PHE A 27 2.69 7.53 9.86
C PHE A 27 2.73 8.58 10.98
N VAL A 28 2.29 9.81 10.67
CA VAL A 28 2.25 10.90 11.63
C VAL A 28 1.12 10.70 12.64
N SER A 29 -0.09 10.32 12.20
CA SER A 29 -1.23 10.11 13.11
C SER A 29 -0.99 8.95 14.07
N ASP A 30 -0.39 7.87 13.58
CA ASP A 30 -0.23 6.62 14.35
C ASP A 30 1.08 6.63 15.17
N ASN A 31 1.79 7.75 15.22
CA ASN A 31 3.08 7.90 15.89
C ASN A 31 4.10 6.82 15.50
N ILE A 32 4.09 6.40 14.23
CA ILE A 32 5.00 5.35 13.75
C ILE A 32 6.40 5.95 13.65
N SER A 33 7.32 5.45 14.47
CA SER A 33 8.71 5.87 14.49
C SER A 33 9.34 5.83 13.09
N ASN A 34 10.19 6.81 12.80
CA ASN A 34 10.91 6.85 11.55
C ASN A 34 11.82 5.64 11.31
N SER A 35 12.32 5.02 12.38
CA SER A 35 13.15 3.83 12.34
C SER A 35 12.36 2.53 12.15
N ASP A 36 11.04 2.52 12.41
CA ASP A 36 10.21 1.32 12.29
C ASP A 36 9.80 1.06 10.83
N ARG A 37 10.76 0.55 10.06
CA ARG A 37 10.56 0.17 8.65
C ARG A 37 9.50 -0.92 8.50
N LYS A 38 9.36 -1.81 9.49
CA LYS A 38 8.43 -2.95 9.42
C LYS A 38 6.99 -2.47 9.56
N ALA A 39 6.70 -1.62 10.53
CA ALA A 39 5.38 -1.02 10.70
C ALA A 39 4.99 -0.18 9.48
N LYS A 40 5.91 0.66 8.97
CA LYS A 40 5.69 1.47 7.76
C LYS A 40 5.36 0.60 6.55
N ALA A 41 6.15 -0.44 6.29
CA ALA A 41 5.91 -1.35 5.17
C ALA A 41 4.56 -2.07 5.30
N LYS A 42 4.17 -2.48 6.51
CA LYS A 42 2.87 -3.13 6.76
C LYS A 42 1.71 -2.18 6.48
N LEU A 43 1.82 -0.92 6.93
CA LEU A 43 0.80 0.09 6.70
C LEU A 43 0.65 0.43 5.21
N VAL A 44 1.76 0.69 4.50
CA VAL A 44 1.75 0.95 3.05
C VAL A 44 1.10 -0.21 2.29
N LYS A 45 1.48 -1.45 2.63
CA LYS A 45 0.89 -2.64 2.02
C LYS A 45 -0.62 -2.71 2.25
N SER A 46 -1.09 -2.41 3.46
CA SER A 46 -2.51 -2.38 3.80
C SER A 46 -3.26 -1.33 2.98
N ILE A 47 -2.73 -0.11 2.92
CA ILE A 47 -3.37 0.99 2.20
C ILE A 47 -3.45 0.69 0.70
N ILE A 48 -2.37 0.20 0.08
CA ILE A 48 -2.40 -0.20 -1.34
C ILE A 48 -3.46 -1.28 -1.58
N HIS A 49 -3.59 -2.23 -0.68
CA HIS A 49 -4.62 -3.27 -0.77
C HIS A 49 -6.03 -2.68 -0.67
N ASP A 50 -6.27 -1.75 0.25
CA ASP A 50 -7.57 -1.08 0.40
C ASP A 50 -7.94 -0.26 -0.85
N PHE A 51 -6.96 0.42 -1.47
CA PHE A 51 -7.17 1.13 -2.72
C PHE A 51 -7.52 0.19 -3.87
N ALA A 52 -6.83 -0.95 -3.97
CA ALA A 52 -7.15 -1.93 -4.99
C ALA A 52 -8.55 -2.52 -4.82
N LEU A 53 -8.96 -2.83 -3.58
CA LEU A 53 -10.32 -3.29 -3.28
C LEU A 53 -11.38 -2.25 -3.66
N LYS A 54 -11.13 -0.95 -3.41
CA LYS A 54 -12.03 0.14 -3.84
C LYS A 54 -12.19 0.24 -5.36
N LEU A 55 -11.23 -0.30 -6.11
CA LEU A 55 -11.23 -0.35 -7.57
C LEU A 55 -11.68 -1.73 -8.11
N ASP A 56 -12.17 -2.62 -7.25
CA ASP A 56 -12.55 -4.00 -7.59
C ASP A 56 -11.37 -4.85 -8.14
N ILE A 57 -10.13 -4.48 -7.79
CA ILE A 57 -8.92 -5.17 -8.21
C ILE A 57 -8.46 -6.13 -7.10
N ASP A 58 -8.50 -7.43 -7.37
CA ASP A 58 -7.99 -8.44 -6.44
C ASP A 58 -6.46 -8.58 -6.52
N LEU A 59 -5.77 -8.03 -5.53
CA LEU A 59 -4.32 -8.21 -5.37
C LEU A 59 -3.93 -9.55 -4.75
N LYS A 60 -4.86 -10.37 -4.23
CA LYS A 60 -4.53 -11.68 -3.65
C LYS A 60 -4.08 -12.63 -4.76
N ALA A 61 -2.85 -13.13 -4.62
CA ALA A 61 -2.40 -14.25 -5.42
C ALA A 61 -3.39 -15.40 -5.17
N LYS A 62 -4.02 -15.93 -6.23
CA LYS A 62 -4.55 -17.29 -6.15
C LYS A 62 -3.35 -18.16 -5.73
N LYS A 63 -3.50 -18.87 -4.61
CA LYS A 63 -2.56 -19.91 -4.19
C LYS A 63 -2.50 -20.99 -5.26
#